data_AF-A0A5P0JGP3-F1
#
_entry.id   AF-A0A5P0JGP3-F1
#
_cell.length_a   1.000
_cell.length_b   1.000
_cell.length_c   1.000
_cell.angle_alpha   90.00
_cell.angle_beta   90.00
_cell.angle_gamma   90.00
#
_symmetry.space_group_name_H-M   'P 1'
#
loop_
_entity.id
_entity.type
_entity.pdbx_description
1 polymer ?
#
loop_
_entity_poly.entity_id
_entity_poly.type
_entity_poly.pdbx_seq_one_letter_code
_entity_poly.pdbx_strand_id
1 'polypeptide(L)' 'SGADIIIASTHIAGEITVTGNKYVVGVRNMLSPADFGPKLLEVIKEHFPQDVK' A
#
# COMPACT_ATOMS: atom_id res chain seq x y z
N SER A 1 5.01 17.48 1.16
CA SER A 1 5.53 16.52 0.17
C SER A 1 4.49 15.44 0.00
N GLY A 2 4.18 15.03 -1.24
CA GLY A 2 3.23 13.94 -1.46
C GLY A 2 3.73 12.60 -0.92
N ALA A 3 2.84 11.61 -0.88
CA ALA A 3 3.17 10.22 -0.60
C ALA A 3 2.86 9.36 -1.80
N ASP A 4 3.71 8.36 -2.08
CA ASP A 4 3.45 7.37 -3.12
C ASP A 4 3.20 6.01 -2.48
N ILE A 5 2.18 5.31 -2.98
CA ILE A 5 1.90 3.93 -2.59
C ILE A 5 2.17 3.05 -3.80
N ILE A 6 3.11 2.12 -3.66
CA ILE A 6 3.49 1.14 -4.69
C ILE A 6 2.76 -0.15 -4.39
N ILE A 7 1.92 -0.59 -5.33
CA ILE A 7 1.20 -1.86 -5.23
C ILE A 7 1.92 -2.90 -6.08
N ALA A 8 2.27 -4.03 -5.47
CA ALA A 8 2.98 -5.12 -6.13
C ALA A 8 2.43 -6.49 -5.72
N SER A 9 2.76 -7.52 -6.48
CA SER A 9 2.48 -8.89 -6.06
C SER A 9 3.23 -9.19 -4.75
N THR A 10 2.64 -9.99 -3.86
CA THR A 10 3.29 -10.38 -2.59
C THR A 10 4.66 -11.03 -2.79
N HIS A 11 4.89 -11.69 -3.92
CA HIS A 11 6.15 -12.35 -4.22
C HIS A 11 7.31 -11.37 -4.43
N ILE A 12 7.03 -10.20 -5.01
CA ILE A 12 8.06 -9.19 -5.32
C ILE A 12 8.07 -8.05 -4.29
N ALA A 13 6.96 -7.82 -3.59
CA ALA A 13 6.84 -6.71 -2.63
C ALA A 13 7.96 -6.68 -1.57
N GLY A 14 8.40 -7.85 -1.08
CA GLY A 14 9.50 -7.94 -0.11
C GLY A 14 10.89 -7.61 -0.67
N GLU A 15 11.04 -7.58 -2.00
CA GLU A 15 12.28 -7.22 -2.68
C GLU A 15 12.36 -5.72 -3.00
N ILE A 16 11.23 -5.00 -2.91
CA ILE A 16 11.16 -3.57 -3.22
C ILE A 16 11.64 -2.78 -2.00
N THR A 17 12.84 -2.21 -2.10
CA THR A 17 13.34 -1.26 -1.11
C THR A 17 12.93 0.16 -1.50
N VAL A 18 12.33 0.89 -0.57
CA VAL A 18 11.91 2.28 -0.77
C VAL A 18 12.55 3.21 0.27
N THR A 19 12.73 4.46 -0.13
CA THR A 19 13.21 5.54 0.74
C THR A 19 12.27 6.73 0.68
N GLY A 20 12.30 7.57 1.71
CA GLY A 20 11.42 8.75 1.80
C GLY A 20 9.97 8.37 2.09
N ASN A 21 9.03 9.18 1.60
CA ASN A 21 7.60 9.03 1.90
C ASN A 21 6.90 8.08 0.90
N LYS A 22 7.41 6.85 0.81
CA LYS A 22 6.91 5.81 -0.12
C LYS A 22 6.61 4.53 0.64
N TYR A 23 5.53 3.85 0.27
CA TYR A 23 5.01 2.67 0.97
C TYR A 23 4.72 1.56 -0.01
N VAL A 24 5.06 0.31 0.33
CA VAL A 24 4.85 -0.86 -0.53
C VAL A 24 3.72 -1.72 0.02
N VAL A 25 2.74 -2.05 -0.82
CA VAL A 25 1.63 -2.95 -0.46
C VAL A 25 1.72 -4.22 -1.29
N GLY A 26 1.98 -5.32 -0.61
CA GLY A 26 1.92 -6.66 -1.19
C GLY A 26 0.48 -7.16 -1.25
N VAL A 27 -0.01 -7.40 -2.47
CA VAL A 27 -1.34 -7.98 -2.74
C VAL A 27 -1.23 -9.29 -3.49
N ARG A 28 -2.12 -10.24 -3.17
CA ARG A 28 -2.13 -11.54 -3.84
C ARG A 28 -2.99 -11.47 -5.10
N ASN A 29 -4.10 -10.75 -5.04
CA ASN A 29 -4.95 -10.46 -6.18
C ASN A 29 -5.36 -8.98 -6.20
N MET A 30 -4.76 -8.19 -7.10
CA MET A 30 -5.11 -6.78 -7.29
C MET A 30 -6.56 -6.54 -7.72
N LEU A 31 -7.20 -7.51 -8.39
CA LEU A 31 -8.58 -7.39 -8.87
C LEU A 31 -9.60 -7.81 -7.82
N SER A 32 -9.17 -8.39 -6.69
CA SER A 32 -10.07 -8.73 -5.59
C SER A 32 -10.28 -7.51 -4.71
N PRO A 33 -11.47 -6.87 -4.72
CA PRO A 33 -11.75 -5.74 -3.84
C PRO A 33 -11.70 -6.14 -2.36
N ALA A 34 -11.91 -7.42 -2.05
CA ALA A 34 -11.81 -7.95 -0.69
C ALA A 34 -10.36 -8.14 -0.20
N ASP A 35 -9.37 -8.14 -1.09
CA ASP A 35 -7.95 -8.26 -0.73
C ASP A 35 -7.25 -6.89 -0.86
N PHE A 36 -7.34 -6.28 -2.04
CA PHE A 36 -6.66 -5.01 -2.33
C PHE A 36 -7.21 -3.84 -1.52
N GLY A 37 -8.54 -3.66 -1.49
CA GLY A 37 -9.18 -2.51 -0.85
C GLY A 37 -8.81 -2.37 0.63
N PRO A 38 -9.02 -3.42 1.46
CA PRO A 38 -8.64 -3.39 2.88
C PRO A 38 -7.15 -3.12 3.12
N LYS A 39 -6.25 -3.76 2.35
CA LYS A 39 -4.79 -3.55 2.49
C LYS A 39 -4.36 -2.12 2.16
N LEU A 40 -4.93 -1.53 1.11
CA LEU A 40 -4.66 -0.14 0.77
C LEU A 40 -5.16 0.80 1.87
N LEU A 41 -6.37 0.57 2.38
CA LEU A 41 -6.95 1.38 3.46
C LEU A 41 -6.16 1.27 4.77
N GLU A 42 -5.58 0.11 5.06
CA GLU A 42 -4.72 -0.09 6.24
C GLU A 42 -3.50 0.82 6.20
N VAL A 43 -2.76 0.83 5.09
CA VAL A 43 -1.61 1.74 4.88
C VAL A 43 -2.02 3.20 4.93
N ILE A 44 -3.18 3.56 4.37
CA ILE A 44 -3.69 4.93 4.43
C ILE A 44 -4.00 5.33 5.87
N LYS A 45 -4.66 4.46 6.66
CA LYS A 45 -4.97 4.76 8.06
C LYS A 45 -3.72 4.82 8.94
N GLU A 46 -2.73 3.99 8.68
CA GLU A 46 -1.50 3.93 9.46
C GLU A 46 -0.61 5.16 9.25
N HIS A 47 -0.46 5.62 8.00
CA HIS A 47 0.48 6.69 7.66
C HIS A 47 -0.17 8.03 7.32
N PHE A 48 -1.46 8.02 6.98
CA PHE A 48 -2.23 9.19 6.56
C PHE A 48 -3.60 9.30 7.27
N PRO A 49 -3.67 9.17 8.60
CA PRO A 49 -4.94 9.13 9.32
C PRO A 49 -5.79 10.40 9.12
N GLN A 50 -5.15 11.55 8.89
CA GLN A 50 -5.84 12.81 8.60
C GLN A 50 -6.56 12.84 7.25
N ASP A 51 -6.17 11.98 6.31
CA ASP A 51 -6.71 11.95 4.94
C ASP A 51 -7.91 10.99 4.82
N VAL A 52 -8.25 10.29 5.91
CA VAL A 52 -9.44 9.45 6.03
C VAL A 52 -10.55 10.27 6.70
N LYS A 53 -11.59 10.63 5.93
CA LYS A 53 -12.80 11.31 6.42
C LYS A 53 -13.86 10.34 6.89
#